data_AF-A0A3M7MNJ7-F1
#
_entry.id   AF-A0A3M7MNJ7-F1
#
_cell.length_a   1.000
_cell.length_b   1.000
_cell.length_c   1.000
_cell.angle_alpha   90.00
_cell.angle_beta   90.00
_cell.angle_gamma   90.00
#
_symmetry.space_group_name_H-M   'P 1'
#
loop_
_entity.id
_entity.type
_entity.pdbx_description
1 polymer ?
#
loop_
_entity_poly.entity_id
_entity_poly.type
_entity_poly.pdbx_seq_one_letter_code
_entity_poly.pdbx_strand_id
1 'polypeptide(L)'
;MGSAGEAGWQKTKLNTVVRYRNRGKYDYETVHKLIDECPLLHVSFGSGGNSNGGSNDGDDESPSYPVILPMLGCTGIFPAREDWGYDGSDDDGSRYIYLHGYYQSACNYRSVVAFGHATLVEDPEERLYAMELITNNLVPERWENTRYPSAAEMKATGIIRIEVDSASAKIRTGTTGEARSDLQDEEMKSRVWAGVVPVHTVFGEPVPAPTNTFKGVPAYISDWAREATIQSEEYAYAASEK
;
A
#
# COMPACT_ATOMS: atom_id res chain seq x y z
N MET A 1 -6.98 -33.77 18.03
CA MET A 1 -7.69 -32.48 17.92
C MET A 1 -6.86 -31.59 17.01
N GLY A 2 -7.16 -31.59 15.71
CA GLY A 2 -6.48 -30.71 14.76
C GLY A 2 -6.99 -29.29 14.95
N SER A 3 -6.11 -28.31 15.10
CA SER A 3 -6.50 -26.91 15.04
C SER A 3 -7.19 -26.67 13.70
N ALA A 4 -8.42 -26.15 13.72
CA ALA A 4 -9.02 -25.59 12.53
C ALA A 4 -8.02 -24.58 11.96
N GLY A 5 -7.48 -24.85 10.77
CA GLY A 5 -6.58 -23.92 10.10
C GLY A 5 -7.31 -22.59 9.95
N GLU A 6 -6.66 -21.51 10.31
CA GLU A 6 -7.15 -20.15 10.12
C GLU A 6 -7.54 -19.96 8.64
N ALA A 7 -8.76 -19.48 8.39
CA ALA A 7 -9.27 -19.34 7.02
C ALA A 7 -8.42 -18.32 6.23
N GLY A 8 -8.06 -18.65 5.00
CA GLY A 8 -7.18 -17.82 4.19
C GLY A 8 -7.02 -18.33 2.75
N TRP A 9 -6.31 -17.55 1.94
CA TRP A 9 -6.00 -17.94 0.56
C TRP A 9 -4.95 -19.05 0.51
N GLN A 10 -5.21 -20.05 -0.33
CA GLN A 10 -4.23 -21.06 -0.69
C GLN A 10 -3.00 -20.40 -1.32
N LYS A 11 -1.81 -20.92 -1.01
CA LYS A 11 -0.57 -20.46 -1.65
C LYS A 11 -0.49 -21.02 -3.06
N THR A 12 -0.32 -20.16 -4.04
CA THR A 12 -0.13 -20.48 -5.45
C THR A 12 1.17 -19.85 -5.96
N LYS A 13 1.57 -20.14 -7.21
CA LYS A 13 2.70 -19.45 -7.83
C LYS A 13 2.51 -17.92 -7.89
N LEU A 14 1.25 -17.46 -7.95
CA LEU A 14 0.87 -16.06 -8.13
C LEU A 14 1.04 -15.22 -6.85
N ASN A 15 0.62 -15.73 -5.69
CA ASN A 15 0.66 -14.98 -4.42
C ASN A 15 1.80 -15.39 -3.48
N THR A 16 2.62 -16.38 -3.84
CA THR A 16 3.68 -16.85 -2.95
C THR A 16 4.78 -15.78 -2.80
N VAL A 17 4.93 -15.25 -1.57
CA VAL A 17 6.06 -14.40 -1.20
C VAL A 17 7.36 -15.21 -1.28
N VAL A 18 8.21 -14.91 -2.28
CA VAL A 18 9.46 -15.65 -2.53
C VAL A 18 10.62 -15.16 -1.66
N ARG A 19 10.80 -13.84 -1.53
CA ARG A 19 11.90 -13.21 -0.76
C ARG A 19 11.43 -12.79 0.63
N TYR A 20 12.17 -13.19 1.67
CA TYR A 20 11.78 -13.06 3.10
C TYR A 20 10.43 -13.73 3.39
N ARG A 21 10.33 -15.04 3.06
CA ARG A 21 9.08 -15.83 3.09
C ARG A 21 8.36 -15.81 4.45
N ASN A 22 9.14 -15.71 5.53
CA ASN A 22 8.63 -15.63 6.90
C ASN A 22 7.79 -14.36 7.17
N ARG A 23 7.86 -13.36 6.29
CA ARG A 23 7.04 -12.14 6.35
C ARG A 23 5.69 -12.25 5.64
N GLY A 24 5.45 -13.35 4.92
CA GLY A 24 4.21 -13.58 4.17
C GLY A 24 3.07 -14.03 5.07
N LYS A 25 1.91 -13.39 4.91
CA LYS A 25 0.62 -13.71 5.57
C LYS A 25 -0.44 -13.95 4.51
N TYR A 26 -1.34 -14.89 4.78
CA TYR A 26 -2.31 -15.41 3.80
C TYR A 26 -3.70 -15.65 4.41
N ASP A 27 -3.85 -15.42 5.72
CA ASP A 27 -5.12 -15.46 6.42
C ASP A 27 -6.00 -14.26 6.01
N TYR A 28 -7.32 -14.48 5.99
CA TYR A 28 -8.28 -13.46 5.60
C TYR A 28 -8.26 -12.25 6.53
N GLU A 29 -8.12 -12.48 7.83
CA GLU A 29 -8.12 -11.43 8.85
C GLU A 29 -7.02 -10.40 8.58
N THR A 30 -5.77 -10.84 8.44
CA THR A 30 -4.64 -9.94 8.19
C THR A 30 -4.81 -9.18 6.88
N VAL A 31 -5.17 -9.86 5.79
CA VAL A 31 -5.26 -9.20 4.47
C VAL A 31 -6.40 -8.19 4.44
N HIS A 32 -7.61 -8.56 4.86
CA HIS A 32 -8.76 -7.64 4.83
C HIS A 32 -8.51 -6.45 5.74
N LYS A 33 -8.01 -6.67 6.97
CA LYS A 33 -7.67 -5.59 7.89
C LYS A 33 -6.70 -4.58 7.28
N LEU A 34 -5.68 -5.04 6.56
CA LEU A 34 -4.74 -4.13 5.90
C LEU A 34 -5.35 -3.34 4.73
N ILE A 35 -6.32 -3.93 4.01
CA ILE A 35 -7.06 -3.22 2.98
C ILE A 35 -7.94 -2.14 3.62
N ASP A 36 -8.67 -2.50 4.68
CA ASP A 36 -9.61 -1.60 5.35
C ASP A 36 -8.88 -0.42 6.03
N GLU A 37 -7.71 -0.66 6.63
CA GLU A 37 -6.87 0.40 7.22
C GLU A 37 -6.20 1.35 6.19
N CYS A 38 -6.22 1.02 4.89
CA CYS A 38 -5.54 1.78 3.85
C CYS A 38 -6.52 2.27 2.77
N PRO A 39 -7.07 3.50 2.91
CA PRO A 39 -8.07 4.01 1.97
C PRO A 39 -7.53 4.29 0.56
N LEU A 40 -6.20 4.27 0.38
CA LEU A 40 -5.56 4.46 -0.92
C LEU A 40 -5.06 3.12 -1.47
N LEU A 41 -5.76 2.63 -2.51
CA LEU A 41 -5.41 1.39 -3.21
C LEU A 41 -4.80 1.71 -4.58
N HIS A 42 -3.75 0.98 -4.96
CA HIS A 42 -3.12 1.09 -6.28
C HIS A 42 -3.65 -0.03 -7.16
N VAL A 43 -4.44 0.33 -8.17
CA VAL A 43 -5.02 -0.62 -9.11
C VAL A 43 -4.13 -0.69 -10.34
N SER A 44 -3.74 -1.91 -10.72
CA SER A 44 -3.07 -2.18 -11.99
C SER A 44 -3.91 -3.16 -12.79
N PHE A 45 -4.06 -2.90 -14.08
CA PHE A 45 -4.74 -3.77 -15.02
C PHE A 45 -3.81 -4.07 -16.19
N GLY A 46 -3.88 -5.27 -16.75
CA GLY A 46 -3.22 -5.56 -18.01
C GLY A 46 -3.81 -4.64 -19.08
N SER A 47 -2.96 -4.02 -19.90
CA SER A 47 -3.45 -3.44 -21.15
C SER A 47 -4.00 -4.63 -21.93
N GLY A 48 -5.32 -4.76 -22.00
CA GLY A 48 -5.96 -5.83 -22.77
C GLY A 48 -5.25 -5.90 -24.12
N GLY A 49 -4.71 -7.07 -24.46
CA GLY A 49 -4.14 -7.30 -25.77
C GLY A 49 -5.14 -6.75 -26.78
N ASN A 50 -4.67 -5.85 -27.63
CA ASN A 50 -5.47 -5.27 -28.69
C ASN A 50 -6.25 -6.43 -29.34
N SER A 51 -7.58 -6.42 -29.30
CA SER A 51 -8.41 -7.47 -29.91
C SER A 51 -8.20 -7.57 -31.44
N ASN A 52 -7.39 -6.66 -32.00
CA ASN A 52 -6.74 -6.79 -33.30
C ASN A 52 -5.21 -6.80 -33.17
N GLY A 53 -4.61 -7.99 -33.25
CA GLY A 53 -3.31 -8.20 -33.89
C GLY A 53 -2.08 -8.33 -32.98
N GLY A 54 -1.74 -9.58 -32.65
CA GLY A 54 -0.37 -10.10 -32.68
C GLY A 54 0.52 -9.82 -31.48
N SER A 55 0.55 -10.75 -30.53
CA SER A 55 1.82 -11.15 -29.93
C SER A 55 1.83 -12.67 -29.77
N ASN A 56 2.80 -13.29 -30.45
CA ASN A 56 3.23 -14.67 -30.26
C ASN A 56 4.07 -14.67 -28.99
N ASP A 57 3.58 -15.25 -27.91
CA ASP A 57 4.42 -15.84 -26.88
C ASP A 57 3.65 -17.04 -26.30
N GLY A 58 4.26 -18.21 -26.38
CA GLY A 58 3.61 -19.50 -26.19
C GLY A 58 3.14 -19.76 -24.76
N ASP A 59 2.02 -20.48 -24.68
CA ASP A 59 1.61 -21.42 -23.65
C ASP A 59 1.95 -21.08 -22.19
N ASP A 60 1.24 -20.11 -21.62
CA ASP A 60 0.79 -20.16 -20.23
C ASP A 60 -0.63 -19.56 -20.18
N GLU A 61 -1.66 -20.41 -20.07
CA GLU A 61 -3.08 -20.00 -19.96
C GLU A 61 -3.40 -19.21 -18.67
N SER A 62 -2.38 -18.96 -17.84
CA SER A 62 -2.53 -18.13 -16.65
C SER A 62 -2.84 -16.68 -17.03
N PRO A 63 -3.89 -16.04 -16.48
CA PRO A 63 -4.13 -14.63 -16.72
C PRO A 63 -2.88 -13.82 -16.34
N SER A 64 -2.33 -13.08 -17.30
CA SER A 64 -1.20 -12.19 -17.07
C SER A 64 -1.67 -10.99 -16.25
N TYR A 65 -1.50 -11.09 -14.94
CA TYR A 65 -1.73 -9.96 -14.04
C TYR A 65 -0.52 -9.01 -14.11
N PRO A 66 -0.74 -7.69 -14.11
CA PRO A 66 0.35 -6.72 -14.07
C PRO A 66 1.15 -6.88 -12.78
N VAL A 67 2.47 -6.77 -12.90
CA VAL A 67 3.38 -6.87 -11.75
C VAL A 67 3.64 -5.48 -11.17
N ILE A 68 3.33 -5.30 -9.89
CA ILE A 68 3.72 -4.11 -9.12
C ILE A 68 4.98 -4.45 -8.31
N LEU A 69 6.08 -3.75 -8.58
CA LEU A 69 7.32 -3.83 -7.79
C LEU A 69 7.49 -2.53 -7.00
N PRO A 70 7.18 -2.51 -5.68
CA PRO A 70 7.47 -1.35 -4.85
C PRO A 70 8.99 -1.19 -4.71
N MET A 71 9.50 -0.03 -5.13
CA MET A 71 10.92 0.31 -5.13
C MET A 71 11.13 1.64 -4.41
N LEU A 72 12.23 1.77 -3.67
CA LEU A 72 12.68 3.08 -3.18
C LEU A 72 13.41 3.78 -4.32
N GLY A 73 13.21 5.08 -4.47
CA GLY A 73 13.92 5.81 -5.51
C GLY A 73 14.01 7.30 -5.28
N CYS A 74 14.91 7.91 -6.05
CA CYS A 74 15.13 9.34 -6.09
C CYS A 74 15.61 9.75 -7.49
N THR A 75 15.50 11.04 -7.82
CA THR A 75 16.07 11.56 -9.07
C THR A 75 17.52 11.97 -8.87
N GLY A 76 18.34 11.85 -9.91
CA GLY A 76 19.72 12.30 -9.87
C GLY A 76 20.36 12.39 -11.26
N ILE A 77 21.52 13.05 -11.29
CA ILE A 77 22.41 13.11 -12.46
C ILE A 77 23.72 12.51 -12.00
N PHE A 78 24.28 11.57 -12.78
CA PHE A 78 25.58 11.02 -12.49
C PHE A 78 26.64 12.04 -12.93
N PRO A 79 27.47 12.58 -12.02
CA PRO A 79 28.42 13.62 -12.39
C PRO A 79 29.55 13.03 -13.23
N ALA A 80 30.15 13.87 -14.07
CA ALA A 80 31.40 13.55 -14.74
C ALA A 80 32.45 13.09 -13.70
N ARG A 81 33.14 12.00 -14.02
CA ARG A 81 34.19 11.38 -13.21
C ARG A 81 35.35 11.00 -14.10
N GLU A 82 36.36 11.87 -14.12
CA GLU A 82 37.60 11.68 -14.89
C GLU A 82 38.32 10.39 -14.51
N ASP A 83 38.30 10.02 -13.23
CA ASP A 83 38.89 8.80 -12.71
C ASP A 83 38.22 7.52 -13.25
N TRP A 84 36.98 7.63 -13.72
CA TRP A 84 36.19 6.53 -14.29
C TRP A 84 36.02 6.66 -15.81
N GLY A 85 36.61 7.69 -16.43
CA GLY A 85 36.50 7.94 -17.87
C GLY A 85 35.09 8.32 -18.34
N TYR A 86 34.22 8.79 -17.44
CA TYR A 86 32.87 9.26 -17.78
C TYR A 86 32.84 10.79 -17.75
N ASP A 87 32.51 11.41 -18.87
CA ASP A 87 32.59 12.87 -19.05
C ASP A 87 31.26 13.59 -18.77
N GLY A 88 30.22 12.88 -18.34
CA GLY A 88 28.91 13.46 -18.09
C GLY A 88 28.14 13.84 -19.35
N SER A 89 28.50 13.26 -20.50
CA SER A 89 27.90 13.59 -21.80
C SER A 89 26.38 13.36 -21.90
N ASP A 90 25.79 12.61 -20.98
CA ASP A 90 24.33 12.39 -20.94
C ASP A 90 23.55 13.50 -20.19
N ASP A 91 24.22 14.51 -19.62
CA ASP A 91 23.58 15.63 -18.94
C ASP A 91 22.99 16.65 -19.94
N ASP A 92 21.76 16.38 -20.38
CA ASP A 92 20.94 17.29 -21.19
C ASP A 92 20.03 18.20 -20.34
N GLY A 93 20.24 18.22 -19.01
CA GLY A 93 19.38 18.90 -18.03
C GLY A 93 18.20 18.06 -17.53
N SER A 94 17.99 16.86 -18.07
CA SER A 94 17.05 15.88 -17.51
C SER A 94 17.68 15.08 -16.37
N ARG A 95 16.84 14.48 -15.50
CA ARG A 95 17.30 13.67 -14.35
C ARG A 95 16.86 12.22 -14.53
N TYR A 96 17.75 11.29 -14.21
CA TYR A 96 17.41 9.87 -14.11
C TYR A 96 16.63 9.59 -12.83
N ILE A 97 15.84 8.50 -12.82
CA ILE A 97 15.26 7.93 -11.61
C ILE A 97 16.11 6.73 -11.21
N TYR A 98 16.77 6.82 -10.05
CA TYR A 98 17.45 5.69 -9.43
C TYR A 98 16.45 4.90 -8.59
N LEU A 99 16.37 3.58 -8.82
CA LEU A 99 15.46 2.68 -8.13
C LEU A 99 16.23 1.57 -7.43
N HIS A 100 15.85 1.24 -6.20
CA HIS A 100 16.47 0.15 -5.47
C HIS A 100 15.53 -0.58 -4.49
N GLY A 101 15.81 -1.86 -4.26
CA GLY A 101 15.10 -2.74 -3.33
C GLY A 101 15.95 -3.18 -2.14
N TYR A 102 16.66 -2.24 -1.50
CA TYR A 102 17.82 -2.44 -0.61
C TYR A 102 17.66 -3.54 0.48
N TYR A 103 18.80 -4.17 0.82
CA TYR A 103 18.90 -5.46 1.54
C TYR A 103 19.13 -5.33 3.07
N GLN A 104 19.53 -4.16 3.61
CA GLN A 104 19.85 -4.01 5.06
C GLN A 104 19.11 -2.84 5.73
N SER A 105 19.09 -1.65 5.12
CA SER A 105 18.21 -0.53 5.50
C SER A 105 16.86 -0.68 4.81
N ALA A 106 15.93 -1.37 5.46
CA ALA A 106 14.58 -1.56 4.96
C ALA A 106 13.59 -0.80 5.84
N CYS A 107 12.56 -0.22 5.22
CA CYS A 107 11.43 0.37 5.94
C CYS A 107 10.63 -0.73 6.65
N ASN A 108 10.12 -0.47 7.85
CA ASN A 108 8.96 -1.22 8.33
C ASN A 108 7.77 -0.91 7.42
N TYR A 109 7.03 -1.93 7.02
CA TYR A 109 5.91 -1.79 6.09
C TYR A 109 4.88 -2.89 6.28
N ARG A 110 3.68 -2.62 5.76
CA ARG A 110 2.60 -3.57 5.58
C ARG A 110 2.07 -3.37 4.17
N SER A 111 1.91 -4.45 3.42
CA SER A 111 1.39 -4.38 2.05
C SER A 111 0.54 -5.60 1.74
N VAL A 112 -0.52 -5.41 0.97
CA VAL A 112 -1.31 -6.48 0.36
C VAL A 112 -1.14 -6.40 -1.14
N VAL A 113 -1.00 -7.56 -1.77
CA VAL A 113 -1.24 -7.73 -3.22
C VAL A 113 -2.38 -8.72 -3.36
N ALA A 114 -3.44 -8.29 -4.03
CA ALA A 114 -4.62 -9.08 -4.33
C ALA A 114 -4.83 -9.13 -5.84
N PHE A 115 -5.14 -10.32 -6.34
CA PHE A 115 -5.44 -10.63 -7.72
C PHE A 115 -6.88 -11.09 -7.80
N GLY A 116 -7.59 -10.61 -8.82
CA GLY A 116 -9.01 -10.86 -8.93
C GLY A 116 -9.60 -10.29 -10.21
N HIS A 117 -10.91 -10.50 -10.36
CA HIS A 117 -11.68 -10.03 -11.49
C HIS A 117 -12.55 -8.84 -11.08
N ALA A 118 -12.36 -7.72 -11.78
CA ALA A 118 -13.11 -6.50 -11.57
C ALA A 118 -14.43 -6.53 -12.36
N THR A 119 -15.54 -6.20 -11.71
CA THR A 119 -16.86 -6.03 -12.34
C THR A 119 -17.52 -4.73 -11.89
N LEU A 120 -18.35 -4.14 -12.74
CA LEU A 120 -19.15 -2.98 -12.36
C LEU A 120 -20.29 -3.44 -11.45
N VAL A 121 -20.54 -2.69 -10.39
CA VAL A 121 -21.71 -2.86 -9.52
C VAL A 121 -22.92 -2.24 -10.22
N GLU A 122 -23.80 -3.08 -10.74
CA GLU A 122 -25.01 -2.65 -11.48
C GLU A 122 -26.25 -2.53 -10.58
N ASP A 123 -26.32 -3.35 -9.53
CA ASP A 123 -27.44 -3.33 -8.60
C ASP A 123 -27.45 -2.00 -7.81
N PRO A 124 -28.57 -1.25 -7.82
CA PRO A 124 -28.64 0.04 -7.14
C PRO A 124 -28.46 -0.04 -5.63
N GLU A 125 -28.93 -1.11 -4.97
CA GLU A 125 -28.81 -1.30 -3.51
C GLU A 125 -27.37 -1.68 -3.14
N GLU A 126 -26.75 -2.59 -3.89
CA GLU A 126 -25.33 -2.95 -3.70
C GLU A 126 -24.43 -1.72 -3.89
N ARG A 127 -24.74 -0.88 -4.89
CA ARG A 127 -23.99 0.35 -5.12
C ARG A 127 -24.10 1.33 -3.96
N LEU A 128 -25.30 1.50 -3.40
CA LEU A 128 -25.50 2.36 -2.22
C LEU A 128 -24.75 1.81 -1.00
N TYR A 129 -24.83 0.50 -0.77
CA TYR A 129 -24.08 -0.18 0.27
C TYR A 129 -22.55 0.03 0.11
N ALA A 130 -22.03 -0.10 -1.11
CA ALA A 130 -20.62 0.14 -1.37
C ALA A 130 -20.22 1.62 -1.17
N MET A 131 -21.06 2.57 -1.56
CA MET A 131 -20.82 4.00 -1.31
C MET A 131 -20.75 4.30 0.19
N GLU A 132 -21.65 3.71 0.97
CA GLU A 132 -21.67 3.83 2.43
C GLU A 132 -20.38 3.28 3.03
N LEU A 133 -19.99 2.05 2.68
CA LEU A 133 -18.75 1.44 3.16
C LEU A 133 -17.51 2.29 2.82
N ILE A 134 -17.38 2.73 1.56
CA ILE A 134 -16.23 3.56 1.13
C ILE A 134 -16.20 4.89 1.88
N THR A 135 -17.37 5.53 2.05
CA THR A 135 -17.48 6.81 2.75
C THR A 135 -17.10 6.67 4.22
N ASN A 136 -17.63 5.65 4.90
CA ASN A 136 -17.38 5.41 6.32
C ASN A 136 -15.98 4.84 6.59
N ASN A 137 -15.34 4.20 5.60
CA ASN A 137 -13.95 3.77 5.72
C ASN A 137 -12.96 4.96 5.68
N LEU A 138 -13.32 6.05 4.97
CA LEU A 138 -12.53 7.27 4.96
C LEU A 138 -12.66 8.06 6.25
N VAL A 139 -13.89 8.26 6.71
CA VAL A 139 -14.22 8.93 7.97
C VAL A 139 -15.42 8.19 8.56
N PRO A 140 -15.30 7.52 9.71
CA PRO A 140 -16.41 6.83 10.35
C PRO A 140 -17.63 7.74 10.54
N GLU A 141 -18.83 7.18 10.42
CA GLU A 141 -20.12 7.87 10.57
C GLU A 141 -20.37 9.01 9.56
N ARG A 142 -19.55 9.12 8.51
CA ARG A 142 -19.66 10.23 7.55
C ARG A 142 -20.86 10.09 6.64
N TRP A 143 -21.29 8.89 6.31
CA TRP A 143 -22.43 8.62 5.44
C TRP A 143 -23.74 9.17 6.03
N GLU A 144 -23.96 8.94 7.31
CA GLU A 144 -25.13 9.39 8.06
C GLU A 144 -25.12 10.91 8.28
N ASN A 145 -23.92 11.51 8.27
CA ASN A 145 -23.67 12.93 8.47
C ASN A 145 -23.40 13.69 7.15
N THR A 146 -23.76 13.11 6.01
CA THR A 146 -23.76 13.78 4.71
C THR A 146 -25.14 13.70 4.06
N ARG A 147 -25.38 14.54 3.04
CA ARG A 147 -26.59 14.41 2.24
C ARG A 147 -26.52 13.14 1.41
N TYR A 148 -27.67 12.52 1.20
CA TYR A 148 -27.78 11.40 0.29
C TYR A 148 -27.43 11.84 -1.15
N PRO A 149 -26.80 10.96 -1.96
CA PRO A 149 -26.60 11.22 -3.38
C PRO A 149 -27.93 11.43 -4.12
N SER A 150 -27.95 12.41 -5.02
CA SER A 150 -29.08 12.62 -5.92
C SER A 150 -29.14 11.54 -7.01
N ALA A 151 -30.30 11.38 -7.66
CA ALA A 151 -30.45 10.44 -8.78
C ALA A 151 -29.46 10.70 -9.93
N ALA A 152 -29.10 11.95 -10.18
CA ALA A 152 -28.11 12.32 -11.19
C ALA A 152 -26.69 11.88 -10.81
N GLU A 153 -26.30 12.06 -9.54
CA GLU A 153 -25.00 11.62 -9.02
C GLU A 153 -24.91 10.09 -9.00
N MET A 154 -25.99 9.42 -8.61
CA MET A 154 -26.09 7.96 -8.70
C MET A 154 -25.91 7.48 -10.14
N LYS A 155 -26.48 8.16 -11.13
CA LYS A 155 -26.30 7.78 -12.54
C LYS A 155 -24.88 8.02 -13.07
N ALA A 156 -24.20 9.04 -12.57
CA ALA A 156 -22.85 9.41 -13.02
C ALA A 156 -21.72 8.62 -12.33
N THR A 157 -22.00 7.93 -11.23
CA THR A 157 -20.99 7.24 -10.41
C THR A 157 -21.00 5.73 -10.69
N GLY A 158 -19.85 5.20 -11.13
CA GLY A 158 -19.60 3.77 -11.23
C GLY A 158 -18.82 3.26 -10.02
N ILE A 159 -19.19 2.08 -9.51
CA ILE A 159 -18.43 1.37 -8.47
C ILE A 159 -17.93 0.06 -9.06
N ILE A 160 -16.67 -0.23 -8.81
CA ILE A 160 -16.04 -1.49 -9.23
C ILE A 160 -15.88 -2.36 -7.99
N ARG A 161 -16.35 -3.61 -8.08
CA ARG A 161 -16.04 -4.66 -7.10
C ARG A 161 -15.02 -5.61 -7.69
N ILE A 162 -14.14 -6.14 -6.84
CA ILE A 162 -13.13 -7.13 -7.23
C ILE A 162 -13.44 -8.42 -6.49
N GLU A 163 -13.72 -9.48 -7.25
CA GLU A 163 -13.72 -10.84 -6.70
C GLU A 163 -12.27 -11.31 -6.57
N VAL A 164 -11.78 -11.46 -5.33
CA VAL A 164 -10.37 -11.75 -5.06
C VAL A 164 -10.11 -13.26 -5.15
N ASP A 165 -9.46 -13.67 -6.23
CA ASP A 165 -9.05 -15.07 -6.47
C ASP A 165 -7.85 -15.46 -5.59
N SER A 166 -6.94 -14.53 -5.36
CA SER A 166 -5.69 -14.79 -4.64
C SER A 166 -5.14 -13.54 -3.99
N ALA A 167 -4.73 -13.62 -2.73
CA ALA A 167 -4.05 -12.52 -2.07
C ALA A 167 -2.88 -12.99 -1.20
N SER A 168 -1.96 -12.06 -0.94
CA SER A 168 -0.94 -12.20 0.08
C SER A 168 -0.65 -10.85 0.72
N ALA A 169 -0.41 -10.89 2.03
CA ALA A 169 0.17 -9.77 2.75
C ALA A 169 1.65 -10.02 3.00
N LYS A 170 2.44 -8.94 3.03
CA LYS A 170 3.84 -8.97 3.44
C LYS A 170 4.07 -7.87 4.47
N ILE A 171 4.55 -8.28 5.64
CA ILE A 171 4.72 -7.40 6.78
C ILE A 171 6.16 -7.43 7.25
N ARG A 172 6.79 -6.26 7.34
CA ARG A 172 8.06 -6.08 8.06
C ARG A 172 7.82 -5.22 9.28
N THR A 173 8.13 -5.80 10.44
CA THR A 173 8.32 -5.11 11.71
C THR A 173 9.73 -5.39 12.21
N GLY A 174 10.12 -4.67 13.24
CA GLY A 174 11.33 -4.85 14.02
C GLY A 174 12.47 -3.92 13.65
N THR A 175 13.62 -4.17 14.27
CA THR A 175 14.80 -3.31 14.18
C THR A 175 15.63 -3.55 12.91
N THR A 176 16.90 -3.16 12.94
CA THR A 176 17.92 -3.32 11.91
C THR A 176 18.27 -4.80 11.69
N GLY A 177 18.47 -5.18 10.42
CA GLY A 177 18.96 -6.50 10.03
C GLY A 177 20.47 -6.48 9.82
N GLU A 178 21.23 -6.22 10.88
CA GLU A 178 22.68 -5.98 10.81
C GLU A 178 23.45 -7.25 10.47
N ALA A 179 24.47 -7.11 9.62
CA ALA A 179 25.31 -8.25 9.27
C ALA A 179 26.15 -8.67 10.49
N ARG A 180 26.44 -9.97 10.59
CA ARG A 180 27.26 -10.49 11.69
C ARG A 180 28.66 -9.87 11.73
N SER A 181 29.23 -9.54 10.57
CA SER A 181 30.50 -8.82 10.45
C SER A 181 30.43 -7.45 11.13
N ASP A 182 29.34 -6.73 10.87
CA ASP A 182 29.11 -5.37 11.36
C ASP A 182 28.94 -5.38 12.88
N LEU A 183 28.24 -6.38 13.40
CA LEU A 183 28.07 -6.58 14.84
C LEU A 183 29.38 -6.89 15.59
N GLN A 184 30.42 -7.35 14.90
CA GLN A 184 31.74 -7.66 15.46
C GLN A 184 32.72 -6.49 15.37
N ASP A 185 32.41 -5.48 14.56
CA ASP A 185 33.24 -4.29 14.37
C ASP A 185 32.85 -3.22 15.41
N GLU A 186 33.52 -3.24 16.57
CA GLU A 186 33.28 -2.28 17.65
C GLU A 186 33.61 -0.84 17.24
N GLU A 187 34.60 -0.64 16.37
CA GLU A 187 34.96 0.69 15.92
C GLU A 187 33.85 1.29 15.04
N MET A 188 33.35 0.51 14.08
CA MET A 188 32.24 0.92 13.24
C MET A 188 30.98 1.19 14.07
N LYS A 189 30.60 0.29 14.99
CA LYS A 189 29.43 0.48 15.87
C LYS A 189 29.53 1.73 16.75
N SER A 190 30.74 2.16 17.12
CA SER A 190 30.93 3.40 17.88
C SER A 190 30.71 4.67 17.05
N ARG A 191 30.83 4.58 15.72
CA ARG A 191 30.77 5.72 14.79
C ARG A 191 29.49 5.76 13.94
N VAL A 192 28.76 4.65 13.84
CA VAL A 192 27.57 4.52 12.99
C VAL A 192 26.35 4.21 13.86
N TRP A 193 25.36 5.10 13.85
CA TRP A 193 24.09 4.86 14.52
C TRP A 193 23.25 3.87 13.71
N ALA A 194 22.70 2.86 14.40
CA ALA A 194 21.77 1.89 13.85
C ALA A 194 20.48 1.90 14.68
N GLY A 195 19.34 1.98 14.00
CA GLY A 195 18.03 1.99 14.64
C GLY A 195 16.90 2.18 13.65
N VAL A 196 15.70 2.40 14.19
CA VAL A 196 14.49 2.65 13.41
C VAL A 196 14.02 4.07 13.70
N VAL A 197 13.64 4.78 12.64
CA VAL A 197 12.84 6.00 12.76
C VAL A 197 11.39 5.60 12.46
N PRO A 198 10.50 5.52 13.46
CA PRO A 198 9.11 5.17 13.24
C PRO A 198 8.43 6.22 12.34
N VAL A 199 7.59 5.76 11.42
CA VAL A 199 6.77 6.60 10.57
C VAL A 199 5.32 6.22 10.80
N HIS A 200 4.48 7.21 11.09
CA HIS A 200 3.05 7.04 11.29
C HIS A 200 2.29 8.18 10.62
N THR A 201 0.99 7.97 10.41
CA THR A 201 0.08 8.98 9.85
C THR A 201 -0.40 9.89 10.97
N VAL A 202 -0.49 11.18 10.67
CA VAL A 202 -1.09 12.19 11.55
C VAL A 202 -2.22 12.88 10.80
N PHE A 203 -3.42 12.85 11.35
CA PHE A 203 -4.53 13.67 10.89
C PHE A 203 -4.47 15.02 11.60
N GLY A 204 -4.37 16.10 10.83
CA GLY A 204 -4.29 17.46 11.36
C GLY A 204 -5.66 18.01 11.81
N GLU A 205 -5.61 19.22 12.37
CA GLU A 205 -6.81 19.97 12.77
C GLU A 205 -7.75 20.21 11.57
N PRO A 206 -9.06 19.91 11.67
CA PRO A 206 -10.00 20.10 10.58
C PRO A 206 -10.12 21.57 10.17
N VAL A 207 -9.89 21.84 8.89
CA VAL A 207 -10.01 23.18 8.31
C VAL A 207 -11.39 23.34 7.65
N PRO A 208 -12.26 24.26 8.14
CA PRO A 208 -13.57 24.43 7.56
C PRO A 208 -13.49 25.09 6.17
N ALA A 209 -14.39 24.70 5.27
CA ALA A 209 -14.56 25.39 4.00
C ALA A 209 -14.98 26.85 4.21
N PRO A 210 -14.62 27.80 3.32
CA PRO A 210 -15.02 29.21 3.45
C PRO A 210 -16.53 29.45 3.50
N THR A 211 -17.32 28.53 2.94
CA THR A 211 -18.79 28.59 2.92
C THR A 211 -19.45 27.89 4.11
N ASN A 212 -18.67 27.28 5.02
CA ASN A 212 -19.20 26.52 6.14
C ASN A 212 -19.87 27.45 7.16
N THR A 213 -21.15 27.18 7.46
CA THR A 213 -21.91 27.87 8.51
C THR A 213 -22.13 26.99 9.74
N PHE A 214 -21.67 25.73 9.72
CA PHE A 214 -21.74 24.84 10.88
C PHE A 214 -20.84 25.36 12.01
N LYS A 215 -21.37 25.39 13.24
CA LYS A 215 -20.63 25.89 14.40
C LYS A 215 -19.70 24.82 14.95
N GLY A 216 -18.40 25.09 14.89
CA GLY A 216 -17.37 24.16 15.38
C GLY A 216 -17.11 23.01 14.41
N VAL A 217 -16.47 21.96 14.92
CA VAL A 217 -16.20 20.71 14.20
C VAL A 217 -17.07 19.62 14.83
N PRO A 218 -17.81 18.81 14.04
CA PRO A 218 -18.52 17.65 14.57
C PRO A 218 -17.57 16.71 15.32
N ALA A 219 -17.98 16.28 16.53
CA ALA A 219 -17.15 15.47 17.41
C ALA A 219 -16.62 14.20 16.73
N TYR A 220 -17.46 13.52 15.96
CA TYR A 220 -17.08 12.30 15.23
C TYR A 220 -15.89 12.50 14.27
N ILE A 221 -15.69 13.70 13.72
CA ILE A 221 -14.54 14.02 12.85
C ILE A 221 -13.28 14.26 13.70
N SER A 222 -13.38 15.11 14.73
CA SER A 222 -12.23 15.45 15.57
C SER A 222 -11.77 14.27 16.42
N ASP A 223 -12.69 13.48 16.95
CA ASP A 223 -12.38 12.28 17.74
C ASP A 223 -11.73 11.21 16.88
N TRP A 224 -12.29 10.93 15.70
CA TRP A 224 -11.69 10.00 14.76
C TRP A 224 -10.27 10.43 14.36
N ALA A 225 -10.06 11.70 13.98
CA ALA A 225 -8.74 12.18 13.57
C ALA A 225 -7.69 12.01 14.68
N ARG A 226 -8.08 12.34 15.93
CA ARG A 226 -7.24 12.16 17.12
C ARG A 226 -6.94 10.68 17.38
N GLU A 227 -7.96 9.83 17.37
CA GLU A 227 -7.81 8.40 17.69
C GLU A 227 -7.03 7.65 16.63
N ALA A 228 -7.30 7.91 15.35
CA ALA A 228 -6.54 7.33 14.25
C ALA A 228 -5.06 7.73 14.31
N THR A 229 -4.75 8.96 14.71
CA THR A 229 -3.37 9.42 14.92
C THR A 229 -2.69 8.66 16.04
N ILE A 230 -3.34 8.53 17.20
CA ILE A 230 -2.82 7.79 18.37
C ILE A 230 -2.57 6.33 18.01
N GLN A 231 -3.53 5.67 17.38
CA GLN A 231 -3.40 4.26 16.98
C GLN A 231 -2.26 4.05 15.97
N SER A 232 -2.10 5.00 15.02
CA SER A 232 -1.01 4.95 14.04
C SER A 232 0.36 5.08 14.72
N GLU A 233 0.48 5.99 15.68
CA GLU A 233 1.69 6.20 16.47
C GLU A 233 2.04 4.97 17.31
N GLU A 234 1.08 4.48 18.12
CA GLU A 234 1.26 3.29 18.96
C GLU A 234 1.72 2.08 18.14
N TYR A 235 1.08 1.85 16.99
CA TYR A 235 1.47 0.78 16.09
C TYR A 235 2.91 0.97 15.58
N ALA A 236 3.30 2.18 15.15
CA ALA A 236 4.61 2.44 14.57
C ALA A 236 5.75 2.21 15.57
N TYR A 237 5.58 2.63 16.83
CA TYR A 237 6.54 2.37 17.90
C TYR A 237 6.57 0.88 18.27
N ALA A 238 5.41 0.26 18.53
CA ALA A 238 5.33 -1.16 18.85
C ALA A 238 5.90 -2.05 17.73
N ALA A 239 5.73 -1.65 16.47
CA ALA A 239 6.31 -2.35 15.33
C ALA A 239 7.84 -2.18 15.26
N SER A 240 8.41 -1.11 15.80
CA SER A 240 9.85 -0.85 15.76
C SER A 240 10.63 -1.62 16.82
N GLU A 241 9.95 -2.07 17.88
CA GLU A 241 10.54 -2.78 19.03
C GLU A 241 10.49 -4.32 18.92
N LYS A 242 9.83 -4.87 17.89
CA LYS A 242 9.70 -6.32 17.66
C LYS A 242 10.99 -7.00 17.17
#